data_AF-A0A2V7G5V0-F1
#
_entry.id   AF-A0A2V7G5V0-F1
#
_cell.length_a   1.000
_cell.length_b   1.000
_cell.length_c   1.000
_cell.angle_alpha   90.00
_cell.angle_beta   90.00
_cell.angle_gamma   90.00
#
_symmetry.space_group_name_H-M   'P 1'
#
loop_
_entity.id
_entity.type
_entity.pdbx_description
1 polymer ?
#
loop_
_entity_poly.entity_id
_entity_poly.type
_entity_poly.pdbx_seq_one_letter_code
_entity_poly.pdbx_strand_id
1 'polypeptide(L)'
;MVVSGVITYYIKSVEGAWKFLLAIGAGTGLVYLLRWYWWRINAWSEVAAMIAAFVLSLGLQFGVGLDPDSPRGFAWLMLLTVTGTTVAWLVVTRLTAPGPMEHLKRFYERVRPGGTGWVEVVGTADEEGPGGAGLARWVTGCAIVYFGLFGVGQLFVGRPWRGWLGIVVALLLTAWVVRGAEAAEIE
;
A
#
# COMPACT_ATOMS: atom_id res chain seq x y z
N MET A 1 -15.23 23.71 -6.70
CA MET A 1 -16.50 23.15 -7.22
C MET A 1 -16.65 23.32 -8.72
N VAL A 2 -16.53 24.54 -9.28
CA VAL A 2 -16.64 24.78 -10.74
C VAL A 2 -15.67 23.94 -11.57
N VAL A 3 -14.38 23.90 -11.21
CA VAL A 3 -13.36 23.10 -11.93
C VAL A 3 -13.68 21.61 -11.90
N SER A 4 -14.14 21.08 -10.77
CA SER A 4 -14.58 19.68 -10.66
C SER A 4 -15.76 19.41 -11.58
N GLY A 5 -16.76 20.31 -11.62
CA GLY A 5 -17.93 20.15 -12.49
C GLY A 5 -17.57 20.14 -13.98
N VAL A 6 -16.62 20.99 -14.39
CA VAL A 6 -16.11 21.00 -15.77
C VAL A 6 -15.38 19.70 -16.09
N ILE A 7 -14.48 19.24 -15.23
CA ILE A 7 -13.74 17.97 -15.46
C ILE A 7 -14.71 16.79 -15.51
N THR A 8 -15.68 16.72 -14.59
CA THR A 8 -16.70 15.66 -14.57
C THR A 8 -17.52 15.63 -15.86
N TYR A 9 -17.83 16.79 -16.47
CA TYR A 9 -18.51 16.85 -17.77
C TYR A 9 -17.71 16.18 -18.89
N TYR A 10 -16.37 16.19 -18.82
CA TYR A 10 -15.50 15.55 -19.80
C TYR A 10 -15.14 14.09 -19.47
N ILE A 11 -15.43 13.60 -18.26
CA ILE A 11 -15.23 12.19 -17.89
C ILE A 11 -16.28 11.33 -18.60
N LYS A 12 -15.85 10.56 -19.59
CA LYS A 12 -16.72 9.62 -20.33
C LYS A 12 -16.98 8.32 -19.57
N SER A 13 -16.09 7.94 -18.64
CA SER A 13 -16.18 6.71 -17.86
C SER A 13 -15.66 6.90 -16.43
N VAL A 14 -16.51 6.58 -15.46
CA VAL A 14 -16.16 6.55 -14.03
C VAL A 14 -15.17 5.42 -13.73
N GLU A 15 -15.30 4.29 -14.41
CA GLU A 15 -14.37 3.15 -14.29
C GLU A 15 -12.95 3.55 -14.70
N GLY A 16 -12.81 4.28 -15.82
CA GLY A 16 -11.51 4.77 -16.29
C GLY A 16 -10.85 5.71 -15.28
N ALA A 17 -11.63 6.61 -14.66
CA ALA A 17 -11.14 7.48 -13.60
C ALA A 17 -10.65 6.68 -12.38
N TRP A 18 -11.39 5.64 -11.95
CA TRP A 18 -10.97 4.77 -10.86
C TRP A 18 -9.71 3.97 -11.19
N LYS A 19 -9.62 3.40 -12.39
CA LYS A 19 -8.43 2.67 -12.86
C LYS A 19 -7.19 3.56 -12.86
N PHE A 20 -7.34 4.81 -13.31
CA PHE A 20 -6.26 5.80 -13.31
C PHE A 20 -5.83 6.17 -11.88
N LEU A 21 -6.79 6.42 -10.98
CA LEU A 21 -6.50 6.69 -9.56
C LEU A 21 -5.78 5.51 -8.89
N LEU A 22 -6.21 4.27 -9.17
CA LEU A 22 -5.55 3.07 -8.68
C LEU A 22 -4.12 2.93 -9.20
N ALA A 23 -3.87 3.24 -10.47
CA ALA A 23 -2.53 3.18 -11.05
C ALA A 23 -1.55 4.17 -10.39
N ILE A 24 -2.01 5.39 -10.11
CA ILE A 24 -1.21 6.41 -9.42
C ILE A 24 -1.00 6.02 -7.94
N GLY A 25 -2.05 5.57 -7.26
CA GLY A 25 -2.00 5.22 -5.84
C GLY A 25 -1.21 3.94 -5.54
N ALA A 26 -1.14 2.99 -6.47
CA ALA A 26 -0.45 1.73 -6.25
C ALA A 26 1.07 1.89 -6.06
N GLY A 27 1.68 2.93 -6.64
CA GLY A 27 3.11 3.19 -6.50
C GLY A 27 3.53 3.75 -5.14
N THR A 28 2.64 4.44 -4.42
CA THR A 28 2.98 5.11 -3.15
C THR A 28 2.70 4.25 -1.92
N GLY A 29 1.77 3.29 -2.01
CA GLY A 29 1.40 2.43 -0.89
C GLY A 29 2.58 1.68 -0.27
N LEU A 30 3.50 1.17 -1.11
CA LEU A 30 4.71 0.49 -0.64
C LEU A 30 5.66 1.44 0.10
N VAL A 31 5.81 2.69 -0.37
CA VAL A 31 6.67 3.68 0.30
C VAL A 31 6.14 3.98 1.71
N TYR A 32 4.83 4.16 1.85
CA TYR A 32 4.20 4.42 3.13
C TYR A 32 4.32 3.25 4.11
N LEU A 33 4.15 2.02 3.61
CA LEU A 33 4.33 0.83 4.44
C LEU A 33 5.78 0.66 4.87
N LEU A 34 6.73 0.68 3.92
CA LEU A 34 8.15 0.45 4.21
C LEU A 34 8.75 1.56 5.08
N ARG A 35 8.22 2.78 5.05
CA ARG A 35 8.69 3.89 5.91
C ARG A 35 8.67 3.53 7.40
N TRP A 36 7.74 2.68 7.83
CA TRP A 36 7.69 2.20 9.22
C TRP A 36 8.80 1.19 9.53
N TYR A 37 9.26 0.45 8.53
CA TYR A 37 10.22 -0.64 8.68
C TYR A 37 11.65 -0.27 8.27
N TRP A 38 11.83 0.80 7.50
CA TRP A 38 13.13 1.19 6.92
C TRP A 38 13.41 2.68 7.09
N TRP A 39 14.38 2.98 7.95
CA TRP A 39 14.75 4.34 8.37
C TRP A 39 15.19 5.28 7.22
N ARG A 40 15.62 4.74 6.07
CA ARG A 40 16.15 5.53 4.95
C ARG A 40 15.07 6.19 4.09
N ILE A 41 13.83 5.72 4.17
CA ILE A 41 12.74 6.29 3.36
C ILE A 41 12.44 7.70 3.85
N ASN A 42 12.58 8.67 2.96
CA ASN A 42 12.41 10.09 3.22
C ASN A 42 11.31 10.71 2.33
N ALA A 43 11.02 11.99 2.54
CA ALA A 43 10.02 12.71 1.75
C ALA A 43 10.32 12.71 0.23
N TRP A 44 11.60 12.70 -0.17
CA TRP A 44 11.99 12.62 -1.57
C TRP A 44 11.63 11.27 -2.20
N SER A 45 11.68 10.20 -1.43
CA SER A 45 11.29 8.86 -1.88
C SER A 45 9.78 8.80 -2.18
N GLU A 46 8.98 9.45 -1.34
CA GLU A 46 7.54 9.58 -1.51
C GLU A 46 7.17 10.43 -2.74
N VAL A 47 7.78 11.62 -2.86
CA VAL A 47 7.58 12.50 -4.02
C VAL A 47 8.03 11.80 -5.31
N ALA A 48 9.15 11.09 -5.28
CA ALA A 48 9.64 10.33 -6.43
C ALA A 48 8.66 9.22 -6.82
N ALA A 49 8.09 8.48 -5.86
CA ALA A 49 7.08 7.46 -6.15
C ALA A 49 5.83 8.07 -6.79
N MET A 50 5.32 9.19 -6.26
CA MET A 50 4.15 9.89 -6.82
C MET A 50 4.40 10.35 -8.25
N ILE A 51 5.53 11.02 -8.49
CA ILE A 51 5.90 11.53 -9.82
C ILE A 51 6.12 10.37 -10.78
N ALA A 52 6.87 9.34 -10.38
CA ALA A 52 7.10 8.17 -11.22
C ALA A 52 5.79 7.46 -11.55
N ALA A 53 4.85 7.35 -10.60
CA ALA A 53 3.58 6.65 -10.81
C ALA A 53 2.74 7.40 -11.83
N PHE A 54 2.68 8.72 -11.69
CA PHE A 54 1.99 9.58 -12.63
C PHE A 54 2.62 9.52 -14.03
N VAL A 55 3.93 9.72 -14.14
CA VAL A 55 4.64 9.74 -15.43
C VAL A 55 4.59 8.38 -16.13
N LEU A 56 4.82 7.28 -15.40
CA LEU A 56 4.77 5.93 -15.97
C LEU A 56 3.34 5.57 -16.38
N SER A 57 2.33 5.89 -15.55
CA SER A 57 0.94 5.62 -15.91
C SER A 57 0.53 6.37 -17.18
N LEU A 58 0.90 7.64 -17.32
CA LEU A 58 0.62 8.42 -18.53
C LEU A 58 1.44 7.90 -19.73
N GLY A 59 2.73 7.62 -19.56
CA GLY A 59 3.60 7.15 -20.63
C GLY A 59 3.18 5.78 -21.16
N LEU A 60 2.75 4.88 -20.29
CA LEU A 60 2.26 3.55 -20.67
C LEU A 60 0.89 3.62 -21.35
N GLN A 61 -0.01 4.46 -20.85
CA GLN A 61 -1.36 4.61 -21.42
C GLN A 61 -1.34 5.33 -22.77
N PHE A 62 -0.64 6.47 -22.86
CA PHE A 62 -0.66 7.32 -24.05
C PHE A 62 0.50 7.09 -25.01
N GLY A 63 1.67 6.67 -24.52
CA GLY A 63 2.85 6.42 -25.35
C GLY A 63 2.93 4.99 -25.89
N VAL A 64 2.81 4.00 -25.00
CA VAL A 64 2.82 2.57 -25.38
C VAL A 64 1.44 2.10 -25.87
N GLY A 65 0.37 2.84 -25.55
CA GLY A 65 -0.99 2.51 -25.97
C GLY A 65 -1.59 1.35 -25.18
N LEU A 66 -1.16 1.12 -23.93
CA LEU A 66 -1.79 0.13 -23.06
C LEU A 66 -3.19 0.59 -22.71
N ASP A 67 -4.18 -0.10 -23.28
CA ASP A 67 -5.59 0.19 -23.07
C ASP A 67 -6.04 -0.24 -21.65
N PRO A 68 -6.42 0.71 -20.78
CA PRO A 68 -6.93 0.43 -19.44
C PRO A 68 -8.30 -0.27 -19.46
N ASP A 69 -9.03 -0.20 -20.57
CA ASP A 69 -10.34 -0.85 -20.70
C ASP A 69 -10.21 -2.33 -21.08
N SER A 70 -9.06 -2.72 -21.63
CA SER A 70 -8.72 -4.12 -21.83
C SER A 70 -8.21 -4.75 -20.52
N PRO A 71 -8.70 -5.95 -20.11
CA PRO A 71 -8.22 -6.59 -18.87
C PRO A 71 -6.72 -6.87 -18.85
N ARG A 72 -6.16 -7.25 -20.01
CA ARG A 72 -4.72 -7.49 -20.16
C ARG A 72 -3.92 -6.20 -20.15
N GLY A 73 -4.38 -5.16 -20.85
CA GLY A 73 -3.72 -3.85 -20.87
C GLY A 73 -3.71 -3.20 -19.50
N PHE A 74 -4.82 -3.26 -18.77
CA PHE A 74 -4.89 -2.80 -17.38
C PHE A 74 -3.93 -3.56 -16.46
N ALA A 75 -3.88 -4.89 -16.56
CA ALA A 75 -2.95 -5.69 -15.77
C ALA A 75 -1.49 -5.32 -16.04
N TRP A 76 -1.11 -5.18 -17.32
CA TRP A 76 0.24 -4.76 -17.71
C TRP A 76 0.55 -3.32 -17.27
N LEU A 77 -0.40 -2.40 -17.42
CA LEU A 77 -0.26 -1.01 -16.98
C LEU A 77 0.03 -0.97 -15.47
N MET A 78 -0.75 -1.69 -14.67
CA MET A 78 -0.54 -1.76 -13.22
C MET A 78 0.81 -2.39 -12.87
N LEU A 79 1.16 -3.54 -13.46
CA LEU A 79 2.40 -4.24 -13.17
C LEU A 79 3.64 -3.39 -13.52
N LEU A 80 3.63 -2.77 -14.70
CA LEU A 80 4.75 -1.94 -15.15
C LEU A 80 4.85 -0.64 -14.37
N THR A 81 3.73 0.03 -14.07
CA THR A 81 3.73 1.24 -13.23
C THR A 81 4.22 0.92 -11.82
N VAL A 82 3.72 -0.12 -11.17
CA VAL A 82 4.16 -0.51 -9.81
C VAL A 82 5.64 -0.91 -9.81
N THR A 83 6.09 -1.68 -10.80
CA THR A 83 7.49 -2.10 -10.87
C THR A 83 8.41 -0.91 -11.11
N GLY A 84 8.08 -0.07 -12.10
CA GLY A 84 8.88 1.11 -12.45
C GLY A 84 8.92 2.15 -11.33
N THR A 85 7.79 2.40 -10.67
CA THR A 85 7.73 3.28 -9.48
C THR A 85 8.57 2.74 -8.35
N THR A 86 8.50 1.43 -8.12
CA THR A 86 9.29 0.76 -7.08
C THR A 86 10.78 0.97 -7.30
N VAL A 87 11.26 0.74 -8.53
CA VAL A 87 12.66 0.99 -8.89
C VAL A 87 13.00 2.48 -8.73
N ALA A 88 12.15 3.38 -9.21
CA ALA A 88 12.41 4.82 -9.16
C ALA A 88 12.58 5.34 -7.74
N TRP A 89 11.66 5.04 -6.81
CA TRP A 89 11.77 5.51 -5.44
C TRP A 89 12.93 4.84 -4.69
N LEU A 90 13.24 3.57 -4.97
CA LEU A 90 14.42 2.90 -4.41
C LEU A 90 15.72 3.58 -4.83
N VAL A 91 15.84 3.95 -6.11
CA VAL A 91 16.98 4.71 -6.63
C VAL A 91 17.08 6.06 -5.94
N VAL A 92 15.97 6.81 -5.83
CA VAL A 92 15.97 8.10 -5.13
C VAL A 92 16.31 7.94 -3.65
N THR A 93 15.83 6.90 -2.98
CA THR A 93 16.16 6.60 -1.57
C THR A 93 17.65 6.37 -1.38
N ARG A 94 18.32 5.74 -2.35
CA ARG A 94 19.78 5.50 -2.31
C ARG A 94 20.60 6.73 -2.65
N LEU A 95 20.12 7.57 -3.57
CA LEU A 95 20.83 8.78 -4.02
C LEU A 95 20.64 9.97 -3.07
N THR A 96 19.52 10.02 -2.35
CA THR A 96 19.20 11.14 -1.47
C THR A 96 19.78 10.91 -0.09
N ALA A 97 20.29 11.99 0.53
CA ALA A 97 20.73 11.93 1.90
C ALA A 97 19.58 11.51 2.84
N PRO A 98 19.83 10.63 3.82
CA PRO A 98 18.83 10.36 4.83
C PRO A 98 18.54 11.60 5.68
N GLY A 99 17.41 11.58 6.39
CA GLY A 99 17.10 12.64 7.35
C GLY A 99 18.18 12.76 8.45
N PRO A 100 18.31 13.93 9.10
CA PRO A 100 19.31 14.12 10.15
C PRO A 100 19.15 13.07 11.25
N MET A 101 20.25 12.40 11.62
CA MET A 101 20.25 11.28 12.56
C MET A 101 19.59 11.64 13.90
N GLU A 102 19.77 12.86 14.38
CA GLU A 102 19.15 13.38 15.60
C GLU A 102 17.61 13.34 15.55
N HIS A 103 17.02 13.65 14.40
CA HIS A 103 15.55 13.61 14.24
C HIS A 103 15.04 12.17 14.19
N LEU A 104 15.80 11.27 13.57
CA LEU A 104 15.47 9.85 13.49
C LEU A 104 15.49 9.18 14.86
N LYS A 105 16.49 9.50 15.70
CA LYS A 105 16.55 9.02 17.09
C LYS A 105 15.38 9.50 17.93
N ARG A 106 15.08 10.81 17.90
CA ARG A 106 13.91 11.37 18.60
C ARG A 106 12.58 10.79 18.13
N PHE A 107 12.45 10.50 16.83
CA PHE A 107 11.28 9.82 16.28
C PHE A 107 11.18 8.38 16.82
N TYR A 108 12.29 7.63 16.80
CA TYR A 108 12.34 6.27 17.31
C TYR A 108 11.99 6.22 18.80
N GLU A 109 12.53 7.11 19.63
CA GLU A 109 12.23 7.16 21.07
C GLU A 109 10.75 7.37 21.38
N ARG A 110 10.03 8.12 20.53
CA ARG A 110 8.60 8.43 20.71
C ARG A 110 7.67 7.37 20.18
N VAL A 111 8.02 6.76 19.05
CA VAL A 111 7.10 5.91 18.29
C VAL A 111 7.50 4.43 18.33
N ARG A 112 8.77 4.15 18.66
CA ARG A 112 9.40 2.81 18.70
C ARG A 112 8.94 1.94 17.53
N PRO A 113 9.17 2.37 16.28
CA PRO A 113 8.80 1.59 15.11
C PRO A 113 9.58 0.27 15.12
N GLY A 114 8.87 -0.86 15.16
CA GLY A 114 9.52 -2.16 15.24
C GLY A 114 10.15 -2.61 13.91
N GLY A 115 11.23 -3.39 13.99
CA GLY A 115 11.86 -4.03 12.84
C GLY A 115 13.37 -3.77 12.74
N THR A 116 14.07 -4.65 12.02
CA THR A 116 15.53 -4.63 11.88
C THR A 116 16.07 -3.44 11.09
N GLY A 117 15.22 -2.79 10.29
CA GLY A 117 15.58 -1.60 9.52
C GLY A 117 15.67 -0.31 10.34
N TRP A 118 15.82 -0.40 11.66
CA TRP A 118 16.17 0.72 12.57
C TRP A 118 17.47 0.48 13.35
N VAL A 119 18.08 -0.70 13.24
CA VAL A 119 19.31 -1.08 13.99
C VAL A 119 20.46 -0.11 13.74
N GLU A 120 20.61 0.41 12.53
CA GLU A 120 21.67 1.38 12.19
C GLU A 120 21.49 2.74 12.90
N VAL A 121 20.26 3.07 13.33
CA VAL A 121 19.91 4.35 13.99
C VAL A 121 20.08 4.25 15.51
N VAL A 122 19.64 3.13 16.12
CA VAL A 122 19.61 2.96 17.59
C VAL A 122 20.61 1.95 18.13
N GLY A 123 21.32 1.20 17.28
CA GLY A 123 22.36 0.25 17.66
C GLY A 123 21.85 -1.08 18.22
N THR A 124 20.63 -1.12 18.76
CA THR A 124 19.95 -2.34 19.22
C THR A 124 18.74 -2.65 18.35
N ALA A 125 18.40 -3.93 18.24
CA ALA A 125 17.19 -4.40 17.57
C ALA A 125 16.08 -4.64 18.61
N ASP A 126 15.86 -3.70 19.54
CA ASP A 126 14.77 -3.87 20.50
C ASP A 126 13.45 -3.95 19.73
N GLU A 127 12.81 -5.13 19.80
CA GLU A 127 11.55 -5.45 19.15
C GLU A 127 10.35 -4.91 19.95
N GLU A 128 10.49 -3.77 20.61
CA GLU A 128 9.40 -3.15 21.38
C GLU A 128 8.29 -2.56 20.48
N GLY A 129 8.43 -2.66 19.15
CA GLY A 129 7.45 -2.20 18.18
C GLY A 129 6.86 -3.32 17.32
N PRO A 130 5.88 -3.01 16.43
CA PRO A 130 5.12 -4.00 15.69
C PRO A 130 5.98 -5.04 14.94
N GLY A 131 7.15 -4.66 14.43
CA GLY A 131 8.13 -5.61 13.89
C GLY A 131 7.53 -6.57 12.85
N GLY A 132 8.01 -7.81 12.81
CA GLY A 132 7.47 -8.85 11.93
C GLY A 132 6.00 -9.19 12.24
N ALA A 133 5.58 -9.12 13.51
CA ALA A 133 4.21 -9.40 13.93
C ALA A 133 3.20 -8.38 13.37
N GLY A 134 3.59 -7.11 13.26
CA GLY A 134 2.80 -6.05 12.64
C GLY A 134 2.63 -6.25 11.14
N LEU A 135 3.67 -6.74 10.46
CA LEU A 135 3.57 -7.09 9.04
C LEU A 135 2.63 -8.28 8.84
N ALA A 136 2.72 -9.29 9.71
CA ALA A 136 1.79 -10.43 9.70
C ALA A 136 0.35 -9.97 9.92
N ARG A 137 0.10 -9.11 10.92
CA ARG A 137 -1.23 -8.50 11.18
C ARG A 137 -1.73 -7.68 9.99
N TRP A 138 -0.85 -6.95 9.30
CA TRP A 138 -1.19 -6.22 8.07
C TRP A 138 -1.61 -7.17 6.95
N VAL A 139 -0.84 -8.25 6.69
CA VAL A 139 -1.19 -9.28 5.70
C VAL A 139 -2.53 -9.95 6.05
N THR A 140 -2.74 -10.27 7.33
CA THR A 140 -4.01 -10.81 7.81
C THR A 140 -5.15 -9.81 7.59
N GLY A 141 -4.93 -8.52 7.81
CA GLY A 141 -5.87 -7.45 7.48
C GLY A 141 -6.25 -7.43 5.99
N CYS A 142 -5.26 -7.51 5.09
CA CYS A 142 -5.52 -7.64 3.66
C CYS A 142 -6.35 -8.90 3.34
N ALA A 143 -6.02 -10.04 3.95
CA ALA A 143 -6.78 -11.28 3.76
C ALA A 143 -8.24 -11.12 4.23
N ILE A 144 -8.47 -10.52 5.40
CA ILE A 144 -9.83 -10.23 5.92
C ILE A 144 -10.63 -9.40 4.90
N VAL A 145 -10.04 -8.32 4.36
CA VAL A 145 -10.70 -7.46 3.38
C VAL A 145 -11.06 -8.25 2.12
N TYR A 146 -10.13 -9.05 1.57
CA TYR A 146 -10.39 -9.84 0.37
C TYR A 146 -11.44 -10.94 0.59
N PHE A 147 -11.33 -11.69 1.70
CA PHE A 147 -12.30 -12.74 2.02
C PHE A 147 -13.69 -12.17 2.31
N GLY A 148 -13.78 -11.02 2.98
CA GLY A 148 -15.03 -10.30 3.18
C GLY A 148 -15.65 -9.82 1.87
N LEU A 149 -14.87 -9.11 1.05
CA LEU A 149 -15.32 -8.56 -0.24
C LEU A 149 -15.79 -9.66 -1.21
N PHE A 150 -14.95 -10.66 -1.45
CA PHE A 150 -15.30 -11.76 -2.35
C PHE A 150 -16.34 -12.69 -1.73
N GLY A 151 -16.35 -12.88 -0.41
CA GLY A 151 -17.36 -13.66 0.30
C GLY A 151 -18.75 -13.08 0.08
N VAL A 152 -18.92 -11.79 0.38
CA VAL A 152 -20.17 -11.05 0.12
C VAL A 152 -20.53 -11.09 -1.37
N GLY A 153 -19.57 -10.86 -2.27
CA GLY A 153 -19.80 -10.94 -3.71
C GLY A 153 -20.33 -12.30 -4.18
N GLN A 154 -19.82 -13.41 -3.67
CA GLN A 154 -20.28 -14.77 -4.03
C GLN A 154 -21.70 -15.07 -3.53
N LEU A 155 -22.14 -14.45 -2.42
CA LEU A 155 -23.53 -14.55 -1.99
C LEU A 155 -24.47 -13.93 -3.02
N PHE A 156 -24.13 -12.74 -3.53
CA PHE A 156 -24.92 -12.04 -4.55
C PHE A 156 -24.94 -12.77 -5.91
N VAL A 157 -23.84 -13.44 -6.28
CA VAL A 157 -23.74 -14.22 -7.53
C VAL A 157 -24.49 -15.58 -7.43
N GLY A 158 -25.15 -15.86 -6.31
CA GLY A 158 -25.93 -17.10 -6.13
C GLY A 158 -25.07 -18.33 -5.83
N ARG A 159 -23.84 -18.14 -5.34
CA ARG A 159 -22.93 -19.21 -4.89
C ARG A 159 -22.77 -19.17 -3.36
N PRO A 160 -23.84 -19.49 -2.59
CA PRO A 160 -23.90 -19.19 -1.16
C PRO A 160 -22.82 -19.89 -0.34
N TRP A 161 -22.48 -21.14 -0.68
CA TRP A 161 -21.44 -21.89 0.03
C TRP A 161 -20.09 -21.17 0.04
N ARG A 162 -19.62 -20.71 -1.13
CA ARG A 162 -18.34 -19.99 -1.25
C ARG A 162 -18.38 -18.64 -0.55
N GLY A 163 -19.54 -17.97 -0.59
CA GLY A 163 -19.73 -16.69 0.08
C GLY A 163 -19.65 -16.81 1.61
N TRP A 164 -20.41 -17.74 2.18
CA TRP A 164 -20.38 -18.02 3.62
C TRP A 164 -19.00 -18.50 4.08
N LEU A 165 -18.32 -19.36 3.31
CA LEU A 165 -16.96 -19.77 3.62
C LEU A 165 -16.02 -18.57 3.71
N GLY A 166 -16.06 -17.66 2.74
CA GLY A 166 -15.23 -16.44 2.75
C GLY A 166 -15.53 -15.55 3.97
N ILE A 167 -16.81 -15.34 4.28
CA ILE A 167 -17.23 -14.52 5.43
C ILE A 167 -16.76 -15.15 6.75
N VAL A 168 -16.94 -16.46 6.93
CA VAL A 168 -16.50 -17.17 8.14
C VAL A 168 -14.99 -17.07 8.31
N VAL A 169 -14.23 -17.28 7.23
CA VAL A 169 -12.76 -17.12 7.26
C VAL A 169 -12.37 -15.69 7.65
N ALA A 170 -13.02 -14.68 7.07
CA ALA A 170 -12.77 -13.28 7.43
C ALA A 170 -13.04 -13.02 8.93
N LEU A 171 -14.17 -13.49 9.46
CA LEU A 171 -14.53 -13.34 10.87
C LEU A 171 -13.55 -14.04 11.82
N LEU A 172 -13.10 -15.25 11.47
CA LEU A 172 -12.11 -15.99 12.25
C LEU A 172 -10.76 -15.26 12.29
N LEU A 173 -10.31 -14.74 11.16
CA LEU A 173 -9.09 -13.95 11.08
C LEU A 173 -9.22 -12.64 11.86
N THR A 174 -10.37 -11.96 11.80
CA THR A 174 -10.63 -10.77 12.62
C THR A 174 -10.58 -11.10 14.10
N ALA A 175 -11.23 -12.19 14.53
CA ALA A 175 -11.20 -12.61 15.93
C ALA A 175 -9.77 -12.95 16.40
N TRP A 176 -8.96 -13.58 15.54
CA TRP A 176 -7.55 -13.85 15.83
C TRP A 176 -6.73 -12.57 16.00
N VAL A 177 -6.90 -11.59 15.11
CA VAL A 177 -6.20 -10.29 15.21
C VAL A 177 -6.60 -9.53 16.48
N VAL A 178 -7.89 -9.47 16.79
CA VAL A 178 -8.40 -8.75 17.98
C VAL A 178 -7.90 -9.39 19.27
N ARG A 179 -8.00 -10.72 19.40
CA ARG A 179 -7.47 -11.43 20.58
C ARG A 179 -5.97 -11.26 20.75
N GLY A 180 -5.23 -11.26 19.64
CA GLY A 180 -3.80 -11.00 19.66
C GLY A 180 -3.43 -9.56 20.03
N ALA A 181 -4.33 -8.60 19.85
CA ALA A 181 -4.14 -7.22 20.29
C ALA A 181 -4.46 -7.06 21.78
N GLU A 182 -5.56 -7.64 22.25
CA GLU A 182 -5.94 -7.62 23.68
C GLU A 182 -4.89 -8.29 24.57
N ALA A 183 -4.29 -9.39 24.11
CA ALA A 183 -3.22 -10.07 24.84
C ALA A 183 -1.94 -9.22 24.97
N ALA A 184 -1.70 -8.28 24.05
CA ALA A 184 -0.51 -7.43 24.04
C ALA A 184 -0.68 -6.12 24.84
N GLU A 185 -1.90 -5.74 25.24
CA GLU A 185 -2.16 -4.59 26.12
C GLU A 185 -2.03 -4.92 27.63
N ILE A 186 -1.98 -6.22 27.97
CA ILE A 186 -1.99 -6.71 29.37
C ILE A 186 -0.56 -6.98 29.90
N GLU A 187 0.45 -7.04 29.01
CA GLU A 187 1.88 -7.11 29.35
C GLU A 187 2.54 -5.72 29.34
#